data_AF-A0A5K0VSJ4-F1
#
_entry.id   AF-A0A5K0VSJ4-F1
#
_cell.length_a   1.000
_cell.length_b   1.000
_cell.length_c   1.000
_cell.angle_alpha   90.00
_cell.angle_beta   90.00
_cell.angle_gamma   90.00
#
_symmetry.space_group_name_H-M   'P 1'
#
loop_
_entity.id
_entity.type
_entity.pdbx_description
1 polymer ?
#
loop_
_entity_poly.entity_id
_entity_poly.type
_entity_poly.pdbx_seq_one_letter_code
_entity_poly.pdbx_strand_id
1 'polypeptide(L)' 'KGKVLTWGHGRQGQLGHGSKQNGEIPKEVEGLLGEHIVYVACGSSSSAAIT' A
#
# COMPACT_ATOMS: atom_id res chain seq x y z
N LYS A 1 -3.68 3.01 -16.16
CA LYS A 1 -4.15 2.82 -14.77
C LYS A 1 -3.32 1.72 -14.13
N GLY A 2 -2.55 2.06 -13.10
CA GLY A 2 -1.69 1.10 -12.39
C GLY A 2 -2.45 0.48 -11.21
N LYS A 3 -2.16 -0.79 -10.91
CA LYS A 3 -2.59 -1.43 -9.67
C LYS A 3 -1.50 -1.25 -8.62
N VAL A 4 -1.87 -0.82 -7.42
CA VAL A 4 -0.94 -0.76 -6.29
C VAL A 4 -1.14 -2.01 -5.44
N LEU A 5 -0.07 -2.79 -5.31
CA LEU A 5 -0.02 -3.94 -4.41
C LEU A 5 1.00 -3.66 -3.30
N THR A 6 0.70 -4.10 -2.08
CA THR A 6 1.58 -3.96 -0.92
C THR A 6 1.71 -5.29 -0.18
N TRP A 7 2.89 -5.54 0.36
CA TRP A 7 3.25 -6.71 1.17
C TRP A 7 4.43 -6.35 2.08
N GLY A 8 4.80 -7.25 2.98
CA GLY A 8 5.88 -7.12 3.96
C GLY A 8 5.39 -6.71 5.35
N HIS A 9 6.14 -5.82 5.99
CA HIS A 9 5.89 -5.38 7.36
C HIS A 9 4.70 -4.41 7.42
N GLY A 10 3.66 -4.77 8.18
CA GLY A 10 2.41 -4.01 8.24
C GLY A 10 2.00 -3.55 9.63
N ARG A 11 2.86 -3.68 10.66
CA ARG A 11 2.49 -3.40 12.06
C ARG A 11 2.07 -1.96 12.34
N GLN A 12 2.43 -1.02 11.48
CA GLN A 12 2.03 0.38 11.58
C GLN A 12 0.93 0.76 10.57
N GLY A 13 0.39 -0.22 9.84
CA GLY A 13 -0.65 0.01 8.84
C GLY A 13 -0.13 0.52 7.49
N GLN A 14 1.19 0.55 7.29
CA GLN A 14 1.82 1.07 6.06
C GLN A 14 1.47 0.31 4.78
N LEU A 15 0.84 -0.87 4.90
CA LEU A 15 0.36 -1.63 3.75
C LEU A 15 -0.96 -1.08 3.18
N GLY A 16 -1.72 -0.28 3.94
CA GLY A 16 -2.97 0.32 3.45
C GLY A 16 -4.17 -0.63 3.40
N HIS A 17 -4.09 -1.81 3.99
CA HIS A 17 -5.15 -2.83 3.98
C HIS A 17 -6.20 -2.68 5.11
N GLY A 18 -6.22 -1.54 5.80
CA GLY A 18 -7.08 -1.33 6.97
C GLY A 18 -6.73 -2.22 8.17
N SER A 19 -5.56 -2.88 8.16
CA SER A 19 -5.09 -3.76 9.22
C SER A 19 -3.64 -3.45 9.61
N LYS A 20 -3.24 -3.88 10.81
CA LYS A 20 -1.85 -3.80 11.32
C LYS A 20 -1.12 -5.14 11.23
N GLN A 21 -1.51 -5.99 10.28
CA GLN A 21 -0.92 -7.31 10.09
C GLN A 21 0.14 -7.26 8.99
N ASN A 22 1.17 -8.11 9.13
CA ASN A 22 2.12 -8.33 8.04
C ASN A 22 1.41 -9.08 6.90
N GLY A 23 1.84 -8.82 5.66
CA GLY A 23 1.35 -9.54 4.49
C GLY A 23 2.51 -10.23 3.79
N GLU A 24 2.50 -11.55 3.69
CA GLU A 24 3.56 -12.29 2.99
C GLU A 24 3.35 -12.35 1.46
N ILE A 25 2.11 -12.09 1.04
CA ILE A 25 1.68 -12.16 -0.35
C ILE A 25 1.25 -10.75 -0.80
N PRO A 26 1.64 -10.31 -2.01
CA PRO A 26 1.14 -9.07 -2.60
C PRO A 26 -0.39 -9.03 -2.59
N LYS A 27 -0.94 -7.99 -1.94
CA LYS A 27 -2.38 -7.74 -1.92
C LYS A 27 -2.65 -6.36 -2.51
N GLU A 28 -3.69 -6.27 -3.34
CA GLU A 28 -4.14 -5.02 -3.95
C GLU A 28 -4.72 -4.06 -2.89
N VAL A 29 -4.34 -2.79 -2.94
CA VAL A 29 -4.83 -1.76 -2.02
C VAL A 29 -6.16 -1.22 -2.55
N GLU A 30 -7.25 -1.75 -2.00
CA GLU A 30 -8.62 -1.44 -2.46
C GLU A 30 -8.95 0.06 -2.43
N GLY A 31 -8.40 0.80 -1.46
CA GLY A 31 -8.61 2.25 -1.34
C GLY A 31 -7.98 3.08 -2.48
N LEU A 32 -7.16 2.48 -3.34
CA LEU A 32 -6.55 3.14 -4.51
C LEU A 32 -7.15 2.66 -5.84
N LEU A 33 -8.21 1.85 -5.80
CA LEU A 33 -8.86 1.35 -7.02
C LEU A 33 -9.47 2.51 -7.82
N GLY A 34 -9.14 2.55 -9.11
CA GLY A 34 -9.64 3.57 -10.03
C GLY A 34 -8.76 4.81 -10.13
N GLU A 35 -7.89 5.04 -9.15
CA GLU A 35 -6.95 6.15 -9.10
C GLU A 35 -5.78 5.99 -10.08
N HIS A 36 -5.25 7.10 -10.58
CA HIS A 36 -4.11 7.11 -11.49
C HIS A 36 -2.81 7.36 -10.73
N ILE A 37 -2.31 6.35 -10.02
CA ILE A 37 -1.10 6.49 -9.22
C ILE A 37 0.13 6.68 -10.13
N VAL A 38 0.81 7.82 -9.99
CA VAL A 38 2.02 8.19 -10.76
C VAL A 38 3.31 8.00 -9.96
N TYR A 39 3.22 7.99 -8.63
CA TYR A 39 4.38 7.85 -7.74
C TYR A 39 4.02 7.19 -6.41
N VAL A 40 4.94 6.40 -5.88
CA VAL A 40 4.83 5.74 -4.57
C VAL A 40 6.14 5.93 -3.82
N ALA A 41 6.07 6.26 -2.53
CA ALA A 41 7.20 6.36 -1.64
C ALA A 41 6.95 5.58 -0.34
N CYS A 42 8.03 5.01 0.21
CA CYS A 42 8.02 4.25 1.46
C CYS A 42 9.00 4.88 2.46
N GLY A 43 8.52 5.14 3.67
CA GLY A 43 9.35 5.42 4.84
C GLY A 43 9.57 4.16 5.68
N SER A 44 10.24 4.29 6.82
CA SER A 44 10.51 3.15 7.72
C SER A 44 9.25 2.45 8.23
N SER A 45 8.14 3.18 8.37
CA SER A 45 6.89 2.64 8.86
C SER A 45 5.65 3.33 8.29
N SER A 46 5.78 3.95 7.12
CA SER A 46 4.72 4.68 6.44
C SER A 46 4.88 4.53 4.93
N SER A 47 3.78 4.71 4.20
CA SER A 47 3.76 4.71 2.73
C SER A 47 2.90 5.87 2.24
N ALA A 48 3.25 6.43 1.09
CA ALA A 48 2.49 7.49 0.43
C ALA A 48 2.38 7.20 -1.07
N ALA A 49 1.26 7.59 -1.68
CA ALA A 49 1.01 7.47 -3.11
C ALA A 49 0.46 8.81 -3.64
N ILE A 50 0.88 9.18 -4.85
CA ILE A 50 0.47 10.42 -5.54
C ILE A 50 -0.29 10.04 -6.81
N THR A 51 -1.44 10.70 -7.03
CA THR A 51 -2.30 10.58 -8.22
C THR A 51 -2.03 11.64 -9.28
#